data_AF-A0A3B9NHE4-F1
#
_entry.id   AF-A0A3B9NHE4-F1
#
_cell.length_a   1.000
_cell.length_b   1.000
_cell.length_c   1.000
_cell.angle_alpha   90.00
_cell.angle_beta   90.00
_cell.angle_gamma   90.00
#
_symmetry.space_group_name_H-M   'P 1'
#
loop_
_entity.id
_entity.type
_entity.pdbx_description
1 polymer ?
#
loop_
_entity_poly.entity_id
_entity_poly.type
_entity_poly.pdbx_seq_one_letter_code
_entity_poly.pdbx_strand_id
1 'polypeptide(L)'
;IQEFLPVIKQRRVEVAMREVPEKIKEIKSFALNVVFAQEVQALTPEAREVLEKVINYMEKKYIKVPMVMAKEILVKTPETEKN
;
A
#
# COMPACT_ATOMS: atom_id res chain seq x y z
N ILE A 1 -4.02 -14.36 29.88
CA ILE A 1 -4.81 -14.64 28.63
C ILE A 1 -5.46 -13.37 28.09
N GLN A 2 -6.25 -12.62 28.88
CA GLN A 2 -6.93 -11.42 28.38
C GLN A 2 -5.99 -10.32 27.87
N GLU A 3 -4.82 -10.17 28.49
CA GLU A 3 -3.75 -9.24 28.08
C GLU A 3 -3.25 -9.45 26.64
N PHE A 4 -3.43 -10.65 26.07
CA PHE A 4 -2.95 -10.99 24.73
C PHE A 4 -3.99 -10.73 23.64
N LEU A 5 -5.26 -10.50 24.00
CA LEU A 5 -6.34 -10.30 23.04
C LEU A 5 -6.12 -9.07 22.14
N PRO A 6 -5.63 -7.91 22.63
CA PRO A 6 -5.32 -6.76 21.78
C PRO A 6 -4.19 -7.06 20.79
N VAL A 7 -3.13 -7.75 21.25
CA VAL A 7 -1.97 -8.12 20.42
C VAL A 7 -2.39 -9.08 19.30
N ILE A 8 -3.26 -10.05 19.59
CA ILE A 8 -3.79 -10.99 18.59
C ILE A 8 -4.64 -10.25 17.55
N LYS A 9 -5.47 -9.29 17.97
CA LYS A 9 -6.26 -8.46 17.04
C LYS A 9 -5.36 -7.64 16.12
N GLN A 10 -4.35 -6.96 16.67
CA GLN A 10 -3.38 -6.22 15.88
C GLN A 10 -2.67 -7.13 14.87
N ARG A 11 -2.24 -8.32 15.30
CA ARG A 11 -1.55 -9.26 14.42
C ARG A 11 -2.43 -9.74 13.26
N ARG A 12 -3.72 -9.98 13.50
CA ARG A 12 -4.67 -10.36 12.44
C ARG A 12 -4.78 -9.27 11.38
N VAL A 13 -4.84 -8.01 11.80
CA VAL A 13 -4.90 -6.88 10.86
C VAL A 13 -3.58 -6.72 10.11
N GLU A 14 -2.42 -6.82 10.78
CA GLU A 14 -1.11 -6.81 10.11
C GLU A 14 -0.99 -7.90 9.03
N VAL A 15 -1.51 -9.10 9.30
CA VAL A 15 -1.50 -10.21 8.34
C VAL A 15 -2.41 -9.90 7.16
N ALA A 16 -3.64 -9.42 7.38
CA ALA A 16 -4.56 -9.05 6.31
C ALA A 16 -4.02 -7.91 5.44
N MET A 17 -3.35 -6.92 6.04
CA MET A 17 -2.79 -5.77 5.33
C MET A 17 -1.63 -6.11 4.38
N ARG A 18 -1.11 -7.35 4.40
CA ARG A 18 -0.10 -7.82 3.43
C ARG A 18 -0.62 -7.89 2.00
N GLU A 19 -1.92 -7.97 1.80
CA GLU A 19 -2.51 -8.03 0.46
C GLU A 19 -2.47 -6.67 -0.25
N VAL A 20 -2.47 -5.56 0.50
CA VAL A 20 -2.54 -4.20 -0.05
C VAL A 20 -1.34 -3.90 -0.97
N PRO A 21 -0.07 -4.10 -0.56
CA PRO A 21 1.08 -3.91 -1.45
C PRO A 21 1.00 -4.72 -2.74
N GLU A 22 0.56 -5.97 -2.65
CA GLU A 22 0.49 -6.87 -3.81
C GLU A 22 -0.57 -6.42 -4.79
N LYS A 23 -1.74 -5.96 -4.31
CA LYS A 23 -2.78 -5.41 -5.20
C LYS A 23 -2.37 -4.10 -5.85
N ILE A 24 -1.65 -3.25 -5.15
CA ILE A 24 -1.13 -2.01 -5.74
C ILE A 24 -0.11 -2.30 -6.85
N LYS A 25 0.79 -3.27 -6.67
CA LYS A 25 1.72 -3.72 -7.71
C LYS A 25 0.99 -4.32 -8.91
N GLU A 26 -0.03 -5.13 -8.66
CA GLU A 26 -0.86 -5.75 -9.70
C GLU A 26 -1.55 -4.68 -10.56
N ILE A 27 -2.19 -3.69 -9.91
CA ILE A 27 -2.84 -2.56 -10.60
C ILE A 27 -1.82 -1.81 -11.47
N LYS A 28 -0.64 -1.50 -10.94
CA LYS A 28 0.42 -0.83 -11.69
C LYS A 28 0.85 -1.65 -12.92
N SER A 29 1.11 -2.94 -12.73
CA SER A 29 1.52 -3.84 -13.82
C SER A 29 0.45 -3.92 -14.91
N PHE A 30 -0.81 -4.09 -14.51
CA PHE A 30 -1.94 -4.15 -15.43
C PHE A 30 -2.12 -2.85 -16.21
N ALA A 31 -1.98 -1.70 -15.53
CA ALA A 31 -2.06 -0.39 -16.19
C ALA A 31 -0.98 -0.24 -17.27
N LEU A 32 0.27 -0.57 -16.96
CA LEU A 32 1.41 -0.38 -17.87
C LEU A 32 1.47 -1.41 -19.00
N ASN A 33 1.12 -2.66 -18.72
CA ASN A 33 1.34 -3.77 -19.65
C ASN A 33 0.08 -4.16 -20.44
N VAL A 34 -1.10 -3.73 -20.00
CA VAL A 34 -2.37 -4.11 -20.63
C VAL A 34 -3.16 -2.88 -21.04
N VAL A 35 -3.54 -2.02 -20.09
CA VAL A 35 -4.46 -0.90 -20.36
C VAL A 35 -3.82 0.16 -21.24
N PHE A 36 -2.60 0.56 -20.93
CA PHE A 36 -1.87 1.63 -21.62
C PHE A 36 -0.63 1.12 -22.35
N ALA A 37 -0.62 -0.16 -22.72
CA ALA A 37 0.57 -0.81 -23.27
C ALA A 37 1.07 -0.12 -24.54
N GLN A 38 0.16 0.27 -25.43
CA GLN A 38 0.50 0.91 -26.70
C GLN A 38 1.01 2.34 -26.49
N GLU A 39 0.34 3.10 -25.61
CA GLU A 39 0.70 4.47 -25.27
C GLU A 39 2.08 4.52 -24.61
N VAL A 40 2.35 3.63 -23.67
CA VAL A 40 3.65 3.53 -22.99
C VAL A 40 4.76 3.11 -23.94
N GLN A 41 4.47 2.23 -24.91
CA GLN A 41 5.44 1.83 -25.95
C GLN A 41 5.72 2.94 -26.96
N ALA A 42 4.76 3.82 -27.21
CA ALA A 42 4.92 4.96 -28.12
C ALA A 42 5.73 6.13 -27.51
N LEU A 43 6.03 6.10 -26.21
CA LEU A 43 6.81 7.14 -25.54
C LEU A 43 8.29 7.09 -25.92
N THR A 44 8.93 8.26 -25.93
CA THR A 44 10.41 8.33 -25.98
C THR A 44 11.00 7.76 -24.69
N PRO A 45 12.26 7.29 -24.71
CA PRO A 45 12.93 6.77 -23.51
C PRO A 45 12.91 7.73 -22.33
N GLU A 46 13.10 9.02 -22.56
CA GLU A 46 13.13 10.05 -21.51
C GLU A 46 11.75 10.27 -20.90
N ALA A 47 10.71 10.34 -21.73
CA ALA A 47 9.33 10.48 -21.27
C ALA A 47 8.88 9.26 -20.46
N ARG A 48 9.27 8.06 -20.91
CA ARG A 48 9.01 6.80 -20.18
C ARG A 48 9.71 6.78 -18.83
N GLU A 49 10.96 7.21 -18.74
CA GLU A 49 11.69 7.28 -17.47
C GLU A 49 11.00 8.21 -16.46
N VAL A 50 10.52 9.37 -16.91
CA VAL A 50 9.77 10.31 -16.06
C VAL A 50 8.45 9.69 -15.60
N LEU A 51 7.70 9.04 -16.50
CA LEU A 51 6.47 8.34 -16.16
C LEU A 51 6.72 7.26 -15.10
N GLU A 52 7.74 6.42 -15.30
CA GLU A 52 8.11 5.37 -14.36
C GLU A 52 8.50 5.96 -12.99
N LYS A 53 9.25 7.07 -12.94
CA LYS A 53 9.57 7.77 -11.68
C LYS A 53 8.31 8.23 -10.94
N VAL A 54 7.36 8.85 -11.64
CA VAL A 54 6.09 9.33 -11.05
C VAL A 54 5.28 8.15 -10.51
N ILE A 55 5.07 7.11 -11.32
CA ILE A 55 4.29 5.94 -10.91
C ILE A 55 4.95 5.21 -9.74
N ASN A 56 6.28 5.05 -9.74
CA ASN A 56 7.03 4.45 -8.63
C ASN A 56 6.87 5.25 -7.33
N TYR A 57 6.86 6.58 -7.41
CA TYR A 57 6.61 7.42 -6.24
C TYR A 57 5.18 7.25 -5.72
N MET A 58 4.19 7.25 -6.62
CA MET A 58 2.78 7.01 -6.27
C MET A 58 2.60 5.65 -5.62
N GLU A 59 3.10 4.57 -6.23
CA GLU A 59 3.06 3.21 -5.69
C GLU A 59 3.56 3.16 -4.24
N LYS A 60 4.75 3.73 -3.98
CA LYS A 60 5.32 3.80 -2.63
C LYS A 60 4.43 4.56 -1.65
N LYS A 61 3.80 5.67 -2.07
CA LYS A 61 2.91 6.47 -1.20
C LYS A 61 1.57 5.78 -0.94
N TYR A 62 0.95 5.19 -1.96
CA TYR A 62 -0.31 4.46 -1.84
C TYR A 62 -0.16 3.13 -1.10
N ILE A 63 1.05 2.59 -0.98
CA ILE A 63 1.36 1.53 -0.02
C ILE A 63 1.57 2.12 1.38
N LYS A 64 2.48 3.09 1.53
CA LYS A 64 2.89 3.58 2.86
C LYS A 64 1.75 4.23 3.64
N VAL A 65 0.96 5.11 3.01
CA VAL A 65 -0.04 5.92 3.70
C VAL A 65 -1.14 5.07 4.33
N PRO A 66 -1.82 4.15 3.60
CA PRO A 66 -2.82 3.27 4.21
C PRO A 66 -2.26 2.37 5.31
N MET A 67 -1.02 1.88 5.16
CA MET A 67 -0.37 1.05 6.17
C MET A 67 -0.13 1.82 7.48
N VAL A 68 0.32 3.07 7.39
CA VAL A 68 0.51 3.95 8.56
C VAL A 68 -0.84 4.28 9.19
N MET A 69 -1.85 4.64 8.39
CA MET A 69 -3.20 4.90 8.87
C MET A 69 -3.81 3.71 9.62
N ALA A 70 -3.69 2.49 9.06
CA ALA A 70 -4.17 1.29 9.70
C ALA A 70 -3.48 1.08 11.06
N LYS A 71 -2.17 1.29 11.13
CA LYS A 71 -1.42 1.21 12.40
C LYS A 71 -1.93 2.25 13.42
N GLU A 72 -2.14 3.49 13.00
CA GLU A 72 -2.63 4.55 13.89
C GLU A 72 -4.03 4.23 14.44
N ILE A 73 -4.94 3.72 13.61
CA ILE A 73 -6.29 3.32 14.02
C ILE A 73 -6.22 2.18 15.05
N LEU A 74 -5.35 1.19 14.83
CA LEU A 74 -5.19 0.05 15.75
C LEU A 74 -4.60 0.46 17.10
N VAL A 75 -3.63 1.39 17.09
CA VAL A 75 -2.95 1.87 18.31
C VAL A 75 -3.83 2.83 19.11
N LYS A 76 -4.72 3.60 18.48
CA LYS A 76 -5.65 4.54 19.15
C LYS A 76 -6.92 3.87 19.72
N THR A 77 -6.93 2.56 19.88
CA THR A 77 -8.08 1.84 20.48
C THR A 77 -8.19 2.23 21.98
N PRO A 78 -9.39 2.53 22.53
CA PRO A 78 -9.61 3.26 23.80
C PRO A 78 -9.08 2.63 25.11
N GLU A 79 -8.36 1.50 25.06
CA GLU A 79 -7.72 0.91 26.24
C GLU A 79 -6.41 1.62 26.63
N THR A 80 -5.78 2.36 25.70
CA THR A 80 -4.54 3.10 25.96
C THR A 80 -4.75 4.53 26.49
N GLU A 81 -5.98 5.05 26.51
CA GLU A 81 -6.28 6.42 27.00
C GLU A 81 -6.65 6.47 28.49
N LYS A 82 -6.66 5.33 29.19
CA LYS A 82 -7.06 5.23 30.61
C LYS A 82 -5.90 5.07 31.61
N ASN A 83 -4.64 5.19 31.18
CA ASN A 83 -3.48 5.09 32.06
C ASN A 83 -2.68 6.39 32.11
#